data_AF-A0A8T4X261-F1
#
_entry.id   AF-A0A8T4X261-F1
#
_cell.length_a   1.000
_cell.length_b   1.000
_cell.length_c   1.000
_cell.angle_alpha   90.00
_cell.angle_beta   90.00
_cell.angle_gamma   90.00
#
_symmetry.space_group_name_H-M   'P 1'
#
loop_
_entity.id
_entity.type
_entity.pdbx_description
1 polymer ?
#
loop_
_entity_poly.entity_id
_entity_poly.type
_entity_poly.pdbx_seq_one_letter_code
_entity_poly.pdbx_strand_id
1 'polypeptide(L)'
;MTNWNNPQSKGISDHIRGLKKEAPIKPRIQNSLVHLNKTVSTLDYKVKTLDEKDAKLFNRIVMAKKNHDISTGRVLANELVEIRKNKKILNTMKISLEQVNLRLSTVSDLGDAMASLGPVMATMNALKPALGKIMPEVSREFESLFGILNESISGSFEGSFEFDGASNEETENILKEAAAVAGTRVGDKFPSIPTGISSSNSVGLQ
;
A
#
# COMPACT_ATOMS: atom_id res chain seq x y z
N MET A 1 -54.59 4.72 55.46
CA MET A 1 -55.49 4.70 54.29
C MET A 1 -54.98 5.79 53.34
N THR A 2 -54.59 5.65 52.07
CA THR A 2 -54.49 4.57 51.07
C THR A 2 -53.70 5.15 49.87
N ASN A 3 -52.78 4.39 49.27
CA ASN A 3 -52.16 4.40 47.91
C ASN A 3 -51.90 5.70 47.09
N TRP A 4 -50.69 5.96 46.54
CA TRP A 4 -49.95 5.38 45.37
C TRP A 4 -50.31 6.05 44.03
N ASN A 5 -49.39 6.84 43.43
CA ASN A 5 -49.32 6.97 41.97
C ASN A 5 -47.95 7.47 41.43
N ASN A 6 -47.22 6.50 40.84
CA ASN A 6 -46.48 6.56 39.57
C ASN A 6 -45.30 7.56 39.37
N PRO A 7 -44.03 7.09 39.37
CA PRO A 7 -42.98 7.77 38.60
C PRO A 7 -43.15 7.46 37.11
N GLN A 8 -43.25 8.50 36.28
CA GLN A 8 -43.23 8.41 34.82
C GLN A 8 -42.06 7.53 34.35
N SER A 9 -42.39 6.39 33.74
CA SER A 9 -41.45 5.57 32.99
C SER A 9 -40.84 6.41 31.87
N LYS A 10 -39.53 6.70 31.99
CA LYS A 10 -38.74 7.27 30.89
C LYS A 10 -38.82 6.32 29.70
N GLY A 11 -39.38 6.81 28.61
CA GLY A 11 -39.65 6.02 27.41
C GLY A 11 -38.39 5.35 26.88
N ILE A 12 -38.55 4.07 26.51
CA ILE A 12 -37.58 3.23 25.79
C ILE A 12 -37.01 3.92 24.54
N SER A 13 -37.70 4.94 24.01
CA SER A 13 -37.28 5.78 22.88
C SER A 13 -35.99 6.57 23.09
N ASP A 14 -35.57 6.85 24.33
CA ASP A 14 -34.31 7.55 24.59
C ASP A 14 -33.08 6.63 24.56
N HIS A 15 -33.28 5.31 24.64
CA HIS A 15 -32.18 4.33 24.54
C HIS A 15 -31.82 3.95 23.09
N ILE A 16 -32.61 4.37 22.11
CA ILE A 16 -32.38 4.05 20.68
C ILE A 16 -31.58 5.14 19.96
N ARG A 17 -31.29 6.28 20.61
CA ARG A 17 -30.46 7.36 20.03
C ARG A 17 -28.95 7.12 20.09
N GLY A 18 -28.51 6.02 20.71
CA GLY A 18 -27.08 5.69 20.90
C GLY A 18 -26.45 4.84 19.78
N LEU A 19 -27.25 4.29 18.86
CA LEU A 19 -26.72 3.61 17.69
C LEU A 19 -26.34 4.65 16.65
N LYS A 20 -25.16 5.27 16.81
CA LYS A 20 -24.49 5.93 15.69
C LYS A 20 -24.47 4.91 14.55
N LYS A 21 -25.33 5.10 13.53
CA LYS A 21 -25.15 4.43 12.25
C LYS A 21 -23.70 4.72 11.87
N GLU A 22 -22.84 3.70 11.94
CA GLU A 22 -21.48 3.86 11.47
C GLU A 22 -21.56 4.46 10.07
N ALA A 23 -20.80 5.53 9.85
CA ALA A 23 -20.77 6.16 8.53
C ALA A 23 -20.50 5.06 7.48
N PRO A 24 -21.12 5.13 6.29
CA PRO A 24 -20.94 4.12 5.26
C PRO A 24 -19.45 3.81 5.05
N ILE A 25 -19.13 2.56 4.72
CA ILE A 25 -17.73 2.09 4.65
C ILE A 25 -16.91 2.93 3.65
N LYS A 26 -17.51 3.33 2.53
CA LYS A 26 -16.87 4.12 1.47
C LYS A 26 -16.26 5.46 1.95
N PRO A 27 -16.99 6.40 2.57
CA PRO A 27 -16.40 7.65 3.05
C PRO A 27 -15.34 7.44 4.13
N ARG A 28 -15.44 6.37 4.93
CA ARG A 28 -14.37 6.02 5.90
C ARG A 28 -13.08 5.62 5.19
N ILE A 29 -13.18 4.76 4.17
CA ILE A 29 -12.02 4.36 3.34
C ILE A 29 -11.41 5.57 2.64
N GLN A 30 -12.23 6.43 2.01
CA GLN A 30 -11.74 7.62 1.32
C GLN A 30 -11.00 8.57 2.27
N ASN A 31 -11.54 8.82 3.47
CA ASN A 31 -10.87 9.64 4.48
C ASN A 31 -9.53 9.00 4.91
N SER A 32 -9.51 7.68 5.13
CA SER A 32 -8.28 6.95 5.44
C SER A 32 -7.23 7.08 4.33
N LEU A 33 -7.63 6.92 3.06
CA LEU A 33 -6.73 7.08 1.91
C LEU A 33 -6.12 8.49 1.86
N VAL A 34 -6.91 9.54 2.10
CA VAL A 34 -6.40 10.93 2.15
C VAL A 34 -5.38 11.11 3.28
N HIS A 35 -5.69 10.61 4.48
CA HIS A 35 -4.78 10.70 5.62
C HIS A 35 -3.49 9.91 5.42
N LEU A 36 -3.58 8.71 4.86
CA LEU A 36 -2.44 7.85 4.56
C LEU A 36 -1.53 8.50 3.51
N ASN A 37 -2.09 9.02 2.41
CA ASN A 37 -1.33 9.76 1.40
C ASN A 37 -0.57 10.96 2.00
N LYS A 38 -1.22 11.75 2.85
CA LYS A 38 -0.56 12.85 3.57
C LYS A 38 0.58 12.36 4.47
N THR A 39 0.40 11.22 5.12
CA THR A 39 1.41 10.60 5.99
C THR A 39 2.61 10.11 5.17
N VAL A 40 2.36 9.46 4.03
CA VAL A 40 3.40 9.04 3.07
C VAL A 40 4.21 10.25 2.60
N SER A 41 3.58 11.34 2.17
CA SER A 41 4.30 12.56 1.77
C SER A 41 5.13 13.17 2.92
N THR A 42 4.64 13.07 4.15
CA THR A 42 5.37 13.52 5.33
C THR A 42 6.60 12.64 5.60
N LEU A 43 6.48 11.32 5.44
CA LEU A 43 7.61 10.39 5.55
C LEU A 43 8.66 10.67 4.47
N ASP A 44 8.24 10.94 3.24
CA ASP A 44 9.14 11.32 2.14
C ASP A 44 9.97 12.56 2.47
N TYR A 45 9.31 13.60 2.97
CA TYR A 45 10.01 14.81 3.41
C TYR A 45 11.04 14.51 4.52
N LYS A 46 10.69 13.65 5.48
CA LYS A 46 11.60 13.25 6.56
C LYS A 46 12.78 12.43 6.04
N VAL A 47 12.57 11.51 5.10
CA VAL A 47 13.63 10.73 4.45
C VAL A 47 14.61 11.66 3.73
N LYS A 48 14.10 12.61 2.95
CA LYS A 48 14.94 13.62 2.28
C LYS A 48 15.75 14.46 3.28
N THR A 49 15.12 14.84 4.39
CA THR A 49 15.81 15.57 5.48
C THR A 49 16.94 14.73 6.09
N LEU A 50 16.76 13.42 6.27
CA LEU A 50 17.81 12.53 6.75
C LEU A 50 18.95 12.38 5.73
N ASP A 51 18.67 12.39 4.43
CA ASP A 51 19.69 12.38 3.38
C ASP A 51 20.59 13.63 3.40
N GLU A 52 19.98 14.80 3.58
CA GLU A 52 20.73 16.04 3.74
C GLU A 52 21.60 16.02 5.01
N LYS A 53 21.10 15.43 6.10
CA LYS A 53 21.87 15.26 7.35
C LYS A 53 23.01 14.25 7.19
N ASP A 54 22.79 13.13 6.49
CA ASP A 54 23.81 12.12 6.17
C ASP A 54 24.99 12.77 5.44
N ALA A 55 24.71 13.49 4.35
CA ALA A 55 25.73 14.16 3.56
C ALA A 55 26.52 15.20 4.38
N LYS A 56 25.84 16.00 5.20
CA LYS A 56 26.48 16.99 6.09
C LYS A 56 27.38 16.32 7.14
N LEU A 57 26.91 15.26 7.79
CA LEU A 57 27.68 14.50 8.78
C LEU A 57 28.91 13.85 8.12
N PHE A 58 28.73 13.24 6.96
CA PHE A 58 29.81 12.63 6.20
C PHE A 58 30.92 13.62 5.87
N ASN A 59 30.57 14.81 5.37
CA ASN A 59 31.54 15.88 5.10
C ASN A 59 32.28 16.32 6.37
N ARG A 60 31.59 16.43 7.51
CA ARG A 60 32.23 16.77 8.79
C ARG A 60 33.18 15.67 9.28
N ILE A 61 32.85 14.40 9.06
CA ILE A 61 33.74 13.26 9.36
C ILE A 61 35.02 13.36 8.51
N VAL A 62 34.90 13.65 7.22
CA VAL A 62 36.05 13.85 6.33
C VAL A 62 36.95 14.99 6.82
N MET A 63 36.37 16.11 7.26
CA MET A 63 37.14 17.23 7.81
C MET A 63 37.84 16.87 9.13
N ALA A 64 37.15 16.20 10.06
CA ALA A 64 37.75 15.72 11.30
C ALA A 64 38.93 14.78 11.01
N LYS A 65 38.77 13.89 10.02
CA LYS A 65 39.84 12.97 9.59
C LYS A 65 41.05 13.71 9.02
N LYS A 66 40.84 14.73 8.18
CA LYS A 66 41.92 15.58 7.62
C LYS A 66 42.68 16.34 8.70
N ASN A 67 41.97 16.80 9.74
CA ASN A 67 42.56 17.53 10.86
C ASN A 67 43.15 16.60 11.93
N HIS A 68 43.24 15.29 11.67
CA HIS A 68 43.67 14.27 12.63
C HIS A 68 42.87 14.23 13.95
N ASP A 69 41.65 14.77 13.96
CA ASP A 69 40.72 14.71 15.10
C ASP A 69 39.93 13.39 15.08
N ILE A 70 40.55 12.35 15.63
CA ILE A 70 39.99 10.99 15.68
C ILE A 70 38.77 10.90 16.61
N SER A 71 38.74 11.69 17.68
CA SER A 71 37.66 11.66 18.67
C SER A 71 36.35 12.16 18.05
N THR A 72 36.38 13.37 17.47
CA THR A 72 35.22 13.95 16.79
C THR A 72 34.78 13.09 15.62
N GLY A 73 35.73 12.60 14.81
CA GLY A 73 35.42 11.72 13.68
C GLY A 73 34.66 10.46 14.11
N ARG A 74 35.04 9.84 15.23
CA ARG A 74 34.36 8.65 15.78
C ARG A 74 32.93 8.96 16.24
N VAL A 75 32.73 10.04 16.99
CA VAL A 75 31.40 10.43 17.48
C VAL A 75 30.45 10.72 16.31
N LEU A 76 30.91 11.49 15.32
CA LEU A 76 30.09 11.81 14.14
C LEU A 76 29.78 10.57 13.29
N ALA A 77 30.72 9.62 13.20
CA ALA A 77 30.48 8.36 12.47
C ALA A 77 29.41 7.50 13.14
N ASN A 78 29.39 7.43 14.47
CA ASN A 78 28.32 6.72 15.20
C ASN A 78 26.95 7.36 14.95
N GLU A 79 26.85 8.69 14.98
CA GLU A 79 25.61 9.39 14.66
C GLU A 79 25.17 9.12 13.21
N LEU A 80 26.11 9.10 12.25
CA LEU A 80 25.81 8.78 10.86
C LEU A 80 25.21 7.37 10.69
N VAL A 81 25.71 6.39 11.45
CA VAL A 81 25.12 5.05 11.47
C VAL A 81 23.67 5.08 11.96
N GLU A 82 23.38 5.81 13.04
CA GLU A 82 22.01 5.95 13.56
C GLU A 82 21.09 6.69 12.58
N ILE A 83 21.57 7.74 11.90
CA ILE A 83 20.81 8.42 10.83
C ILE A 83 20.43 7.45 9.71
N ARG A 84 21.36 6.59 9.28
CA ARG A 84 21.10 5.58 8.23
C ARG A 84 20.11 4.51 8.68
N LYS A 85 20.20 4.06 9.94
CA LYS A 85 19.21 3.13 10.52
C LYS A 85 17.81 3.76 10.54
N ASN A 86 17.71 5.00 11.02
CA ASN A 86 16.45 5.73 11.06
C ASN A 86 15.88 5.94 9.65
N LYS A 87 16.72 6.27 8.66
CA LYS A 87 16.30 6.37 7.26
C LYS A 87 15.71 5.06 6.75
N LYS A 88 16.37 3.93 7.02
CA LYS A 88 15.88 2.60 6.63
C LYS A 88 14.50 2.32 7.23
N ILE A 89 14.32 2.60 8.52
CA ILE A 89 13.04 2.43 9.22
C ILE A 89 11.93 3.28 8.56
N LEU A 90 12.19 4.57 8.30
CA LEU A 90 11.21 5.45 7.66
C LEU A 90 10.85 5.00 6.24
N ASN A 91 11.82 4.50 5.46
CA ASN A 91 11.56 3.92 4.15
C ASN A 91 10.69 2.67 4.23
N THR A 92 10.97 1.76 5.17
CA THR A 92 10.12 0.58 5.38
C THR A 92 8.71 0.97 5.78
N MET A 93 8.55 1.93 6.71
CA MET A 93 7.23 2.46 7.10
C MET A 93 6.48 3.05 5.91
N LYS A 94 7.17 3.83 5.07
CA LYS A 94 6.59 4.42 3.86
C LYS A 94 6.01 3.33 2.94
N ILE A 95 6.82 2.33 2.60
CA ILE A 95 6.42 1.22 1.72
C ILE A 95 5.21 0.47 2.29
N SER A 96 5.21 0.20 3.61
CA SER A 96 4.07 -0.45 4.27
C SER A 96 2.79 0.40 4.17
N LEU A 97 2.87 1.72 4.32
CA LEU A 97 1.69 2.59 4.15
C LEU A 97 1.21 2.65 2.70
N GLU A 98 2.12 2.63 1.73
CA GLU A 98 1.78 2.55 0.30
C GLU A 98 1.04 1.24 -0.02
N GLN A 99 1.49 0.12 0.55
CA GLN A 99 0.82 -1.17 0.42
C GLN A 99 -0.60 -1.14 1.00
N VAL A 100 -0.78 -0.58 2.20
CA VAL A 100 -2.12 -0.42 2.80
C VAL A 100 -3.01 0.47 1.94
N ASN A 101 -2.48 1.54 1.36
CA ASN A 101 -3.21 2.41 0.43
C ASN A 101 -3.72 1.63 -0.78
N LEU A 102 -2.87 0.80 -1.41
CA LEU A 102 -3.27 -0.03 -2.54
C LEU A 102 -4.41 -0.97 -2.17
N ARG A 103 -4.32 -1.65 -1.02
CA ARG A 103 -5.38 -2.53 -0.53
C ARG A 103 -6.69 -1.79 -0.29
N LEU A 104 -6.64 -0.64 0.41
CA LEU A 104 -7.83 0.18 0.65
C LEU A 104 -8.46 0.71 -0.65
N SER A 105 -7.66 1.03 -1.66
CA SER A 105 -8.16 1.39 -2.99
C SER A 105 -8.93 0.21 -3.61
N THR A 106 -8.36 -1.00 -3.60
CA THR A 106 -9.04 -2.19 -4.12
C THR A 106 -10.36 -2.47 -3.39
N VAL A 107 -10.38 -2.31 -2.06
CA VAL A 107 -11.62 -2.44 -1.26
C VAL A 107 -12.66 -1.39 -1.67
N SER A 108 -12.24 -0.15 -1.95
CA SER A 108 -13.13 0.90 -2.45
C SER A 108 -13.69 0.55 -3.82
N ASP A 109 -12.84 0.08 -4.74
CA ASP A 109 -13.23 -0.26 -6.11
C ASP A 109 -14.20 -1.44 -6.14
N LEU A 110 -13.97 -2.47 -5.31
CA LEU A 110 -14.87 -3.60 -5.15
C LEU A 110 -16.20 -3.18 -4.49
N GLY A 111 -16.16 -2.25 -3.52
CA GLY A 111 -17.36 -1.67 -2.93
C GLY A 111 -18.22 -0.94 -3.96
N ASP A 112 -17.61 -0.26 -4.92
CA ASP A 112 -18.30 0.42 -6.01
C ASP A 112 -18.90 -0.57 -7.02
N ALA A 113 -18.17 -1.64 -7.35
CA ALA A 113 -18.70 -2.74 -8.14
C ALA A 113 -19.93 -3.37 -7.47
N MET A 114 -19.86 -3.65 -6.15
CA MET A 114 -20.99 -4.19 -5.39
C MET A 114 -22.19 -3.25 -5.35
N ALA A 115 -21.98 -1.95 -5.23
CA ALA A 115 -23.07 -0.97 -5.30
C ALA A 115 -23.77 -0.98 -6.67
N SER A 116 -23.03 -1.21 -7.76
CA SER A 116 -23.59 -1.32 -9.11
C SER A 116 -24.32 -2.65 -9.37
N LEU A 117 -23.80 -3.76 -8.85
CA LEU A 117 -24.36 -5.12 -9.03
C LEU A 117 -25.51 -5.44 -8.07
N GLY A 118 -25.58 -4.76 -6.93
CA GLY A 118 -26.59 -4.97 -5.89
C GLY A 118 -28.03 -5.01 -6.42
N PRO A 119 -28.49 -4.03 -7.22
CA PRO A 119 -29.83 -4.05 -7.80
C PRO A 119 -30.07 -5.27 -8.72
N VAL A 120 -29.09 -5.67 -9.52
CA VAL A 120 -29.20 -6.84 -10.41
C VAL A 120 -29.34 -8.11 -9.57
N MET A 121 -28.52 -8.28 -8.55
CA MET A 121 -28.62 -9.41 -7.62
C MET A 121 -29.96 -9.44 -6.87
N ALA A 122 -30.50 -8.28 -6.50
CA ALA A 122 -31.82 -8.18 -5.87
C ALA A 122 -32.94 -8.63 -6.83
N THR A 123 -32.91 -8.16 -8.09
CA THR A 123 -33.91 -8.57 -9.09
C THR A 123 -33.84 -10.07 -9.39
N MET A 124 -32.63 -10.63 -9.48
CA MET A 124 -32.42 -12.05 -9.74
C MET A 124 -32.93 -12.93 -8.59
N ASN A 125 -32.68 -12.52 -7.34
CA ASN A 125 -33.23 -13.19 -6.15
C ASN A 125 -34.77 -13.13 -6.11
N ALA A 126 -35.38 -12.03 -6.56
CA ALA A 126 -36.83 -11.91 -6.63
C ALA A 126 -37.47 -12.85 -7.68
N LEU A 127 -36.76 -13.16 -8.77
CA LEU A 127 -37.24 -14.06 -9.84
C LEU A 127 -37.04 -15.55 -9.53
N LYS A 128 -36.10 -15.89 -8.64
CA LYS A 128 -35.75 -17.26 -8.27
C LYS A 128 -36.95 -18.18 -7.93
N PRO A 129 -37.95 -17.77 -7.12
CA PRO A 129 -39.09 -18.63 -6.79
C PRO A 129 -39.99 -18.94 -7.99
N ALA A 130 -40.10 -18.03 -8.96
CA ALA A 130 -40.89 -18.22 -10.17
C ALA A 130 -40.17 -19.17 -11.13
N LEU A 131 -38.86 -18.95 -11.34
CA LEU A 131 -38.02 -19.82 -12.15
C LEU A 131 -37.94 -21.23 -11.58
N GLY A 132 -37.82 -21.40 -10.26
CA GLY A 132 -37.81 -22.73 -9.63
C GLY A 132 -39.08 -23.55 -9.87
N LYS A 133 -40.23 -22.90 -10.14
CA LYS A 133 -41.50 -23.57 -10.46
C LYS A 133 -41.65 -23.92 -11.93
N ILE A 134 -41.06 -23.12 -12.82
CA ILE A 134 -41.24 -23.23 -14.28
C ILE A 134 -40.07 -23.99 -14.93
N MET A 135 -38.84 -23.76 -14.46
CA MET A 135 -37.60 -24.29 -15.02
C MET A 135 -36.54 -24.52 -13.93
N PRO A 136 -36.57 -25.69 -13.26
CA PRO A 136 -35.69 -26.00 -12.13
C PRO A 136 -34.19 -25.97 -12.48
N GLU A 137 -33.79 -26.46 -13.65
CA GLU A 137 -32.40 -26.43 -14.14
C GLU A 137 -31.82 -25.00 -14.17
N VAL A 138 -32.57 -24.03 -14.70
CA VAL A 138 -32.10 -22.62 -14.76
C VAL A 138 -31.96 -22.02 -13.36
N SER A 139 -32.84 -22.40 -12.43
CA SER A 139 -32.71 -21.98 -11.02
C SER A 139 -31.45 -22.52 -10.36
N ARG A 140 -30.99 -23.74 -10.71
CA ARG A 140 -29.77 -24.34 -10.15
C ARG A 140 -28.52 -23.64 -10.69
N GLU A 141 -28.47 -23.36 -11.98
CA GLU A 141 -27.38 -22.60 -12.60
C GLU A 141 -27.24 -21.22 -11.96
N PHE A 142 -28.36 -20.55 -11.70
CA PHE A 142 -28.36 -19.24 -11.04
C PHE A 142 -27.87 -19.28 -9.58
N GLU A 143 -28.20 -20.33 -8.81
CA GLU A 143 -27.61 -20.50 -7.48
C GLU A 143 -26.10 -20.74 -7.53
N SER A 144 -25.63 -21.56 -8.47
CA SER A 144 -24.21 -21.82 -8.67
C SER A 144 -23.44 -20.54 -8.99
N LEU A 145 -23.93 -19.74 -9.94
CA LEU A 145 -23.32 -18.45 -10.29
C LEU A 145 -23.27 -17.48 -9.10
N PHE A 146 -24.33 -17.43 -8.30
CA PHE A 146 -24.37 -16.58 -7.11
C PHE A 146 -23.38 -17.06 -6.04
N GLY A 147 -23.27 -18.38 -5.85
CA GLY A 147 -22.31 -19.01 -4.96
C GLY A 147 -20.87 -18.65 -5.34
N ILE A 148 -20.50 -18.82 -6.61
CA ILE A 148 -19.16 -18.50 -7.12
C ILE A 148 -18.84 -17.01 -6.95
N LEU A 149 -19.79 -16.12 -7.24
CA LEU A 149 -19.63 -14.67 -7.05
C LEU A 149 -19.37 -14.33 -5.57
N ASN A 150 -20.17 -14.88 -4.66
CA ASN A 150 -20.04 -14.60 -3.22
C ASN A 150 -18.74 -15.19 -2.64
N GLU A 151 -18.35 -16.38 -3.09
CA GLU A 151 -17.08 -17.01 -2.73
C GLU A 151 -15.89 -16.19 -3.24
N SER A 152 -15.95 -15.72 -4.49
CA SER A 152 -14.89 -14.90 -5.10
C SER A 152 -14.70 -13.57 -4.35
N ILE A 153 -15.80 -12.91 -3.96
CA ILE A 153 -15.75 -11.67 -3.17
C ILE A 153 -15.16 -11.95 -1.78
N SER A 154 -15.61 -13.01 -1.11
CA SER A 154 -15.17 -13.34 0.26
C SER A 154 -13.70 -13.76 0.29
N GLY A 155 -13.28 -14.64 -0.63
CA GLY A 155 -11.89 -15.10 -0.75
C GLY A 155 -10.92 -13.98 -1.11
N SER A 156 -11.36 -12.97 -1.86
CA SER A 156 -10.56 -11.78 -2.16
C SER A 156 -10.25 -10.93 -0.92
N PHE A 157 -11.10 -10.96 0.11
CA PHE A 157 -10.87 -10.24 1.37
C PHE A 157 -10.01 -11.03 2.35
N GLU A 158 -10.29 -12.32 2.54
CA GLU A 158 -9.58 -13.18 3.52
C GLU A 158 -8.08 -13.34 3.21
N GLY A 159 -7.70 -13.53 1.94
CA GLY A 159 -6.29 -13.67 1.54
C GLY A 159 -5.52 -12.34 1.44
N SER A 160 -6.17 -11.19 1.62
CA SER A 160 -5.55 -9.88 1.35
C SER A 160 -4.85 -9.22 2.54
N PHE A 161 -5.17 -9.66 3.76
CA PHE A 161 -4.69 -9.06 5.02
C PHE A 161 -3.55 -9.85 5.70
N GLU A 162 -3.14 -11.00 5.17
CA GLU A 162 -1.89 -11.62 5.60
C GLU A 162 -0.71 -10.74 5.17
N PHE A 163 -0.17 -10.01 6.16
CA PHE A 163 1.15 -9.41 6.07
C PHE A 163 2.16 -10.55 6.23
N ASP A 164 2.31 -11.38 5.19
CA ASP A 164 3.41 -12.33 5.18
C ASP A 164 4.42 -11.93 4.11
N GLY A 165 5.66 -11.76 4.57
CA GLY A 165 6.84 -11.64 3.71
C GLY A 165 7.22 -12.98 3.08
N ALA A 166 6.26 -13.90 2.94
CA ALA A 166 6.44 -15.15 2.24
C ALA A 166 6.76 -14.85 0.78
N SER A 167 7.97 -15.22 0.37
CA SER A 167 8.38 -15.23 -1.02
C SER A 167 7.51 -16.23 -1.78
N ASN A 168 6.39 -15.76 -2.34
CA ASN A 168 5.67 -16.50 -3.34
C ASN A 168 6.58 -16.59 -4.59
N GLU A 169 6.70 -17.77 -5.20
CA GLU A 169 7.45 -17.98 -6.44
C GLU A 169 7.01 -17.01 -7.54
N GLU A 170 5.72 -16.68 -7.56
CA GLU A 170 5.16 -15.67 -8.45
C GLU A 170 5.74 -14.27 -8.20
N THR A 171 5.87 -13.85 -6.93
CA THR A 171 6.49 -12.57 -6.56
C THR A 171 7.94 -12.52 -7.03
N GLU A 172 8.70 -13.59 -6.83
CA GLU A 172 10.10 -13.68 -7.29
C GLU A 172 10.21 -13.64 -8.82
N ASN A 173 9.30 -14.28 -9.54
CA ASN A 173 9.25 -14.22 -11.00
C ASN A 173 8.93 -12.80 -11.50
N ILE A 174 7.99 -12.10 -10.87
CA ILE A 174 7.68 -10.70 -11.17
C ILE A 174 8.90 -9.80 -10.90
N LEU A 175 9.62 -10.02 -9.79
CA LEU A 175 10.84 -9.26 -9.47
C LEU A 175 11.95 -9.52 -10.51
N LYS A 176 12.12 -10.76 -10.98
CA LYS A 176 13.07 -11.09 -12.05
C LYS A 176 12.71 -10.42 -13.37
N GLU A 177 11.44 -10.43 -13.75
CA GLU A 177 10.96 -9.74 -14.96
C GLU A 177 11.23 -8.23 -14.85
N ALA A 178 10.88 -7.62 -13.72
CA ALA A 178 11.15 -6.21 -13.46
C ALA A 178 12.65 -5.88 -13.53
N ALA A 179 13.52 -6.74 -12.99
CA ALA A 179 14.96 -6.60 -13.06
C ALA A 179 15.49 -6.69 -14.50
N ALA A 180 14.96 -7.59 -15.33
CA ALA A 180 15.31 -7.71 -16.74
C ALA A 180 14.93 -6.44 -17.53
N VAL A 181 13.74 -5.88 -17.27
CA VAL A 181 13.28 -4.63 -17.88
C VAL A 181 14.11 -3.43 -17.39
N ALA A 182 14.51 -3.39 -16.13
CA ALA A 182 15.41 -2.36 -15.61
C ALA A 182 16.82 -2.46 -16.24
N GLY A 183 17.35 -3.67 -16.41
CA GLY A 183 18.67 -3.92 -17.00
C GLY A 183 18.76 -3.54 -18.48
N THR A 184 17.72 -3.84 -19.28
CA THR A 184 17.65 -3.43 -20.70
C THR A 184 17.65 -1.91 -20.87
N ARG A 185 16.93 -1.17 -20.01
CA ARG A 185 16.95 0.30 -20.00
C ARG A 185 18.29 0.93 -19.60
N VAL A 186 19.12 0.21 -18.85
CA VAL A 186 20.47 0.66 -18.50
C VAL A 186 21.45 0.44 -19.67
N GLY A 187 21.28 -0.65 -20.44
CA GLY A 187 22.03 -0.91 -21.67
C GLY A 187 21.87 0.18 -22.74
N ASP A 188 20.66 0.73 -22.89
CA ASP A 188 20.37 1.80 -23.86
C ASP A 188 20.88 3.19 -23.45
N LYS A 189 21.32 3.36 -22.19
CA LYS A 189 21.81 4.64 -21.65
C LYS A 189 23.33 4.74 -21.54
N PHE A 190 24.08 3.72 -21.94
CA PHE A 190 25.53 3.83 -22.04
C PHE A 190 25.93 4.42 -23.40
N PRO A 191 26.55 5.62 -23.47
CA PRO A 191 27.23 6.05 -24.68
C PRO A 191 28.37 5.09 -24.98
N SER A 192 28.44 4.62 -26.22
CA SER A 192 29.57 3.83 -26.72
C SER A 192 30.86 4.60 -26.48
N ILE A 193 31.83 3.98 -25.80
CA ILE A 193 33.16 4.54 -25.59
C ILE A 193 33.75 4.85 -26.98
N PRO A 194 34.32 6.06 -27.23
CA PRO A 194 34.89 6.35 -28.53
C PRO A 194 36.10 5.43 -28.77
N THR A 195 35.95 4.48 -29.68
CA THR A 195 37.08 3.78 -30.33
C THR A 195 37.73 4.75 -31.30
N GLY A 196 38.52 5.67 -30.75
CA GLY A 196 39.14 6.76 -31.49
C GLY A 196 40.57 7.04 -31.04
N ILE A 197 41.39 6.01 -30.82
CA ILE A 197 42.85 6.15 -30.85
C ILE A 197 43.40 5.08 -31.81
N SER A 198 43.14 5.29 -33.09
CA SER A 198 43.95 4.67 -34.16
C SER A 198 45.13 5.59 -34.46
N SER A 199 46.30 5.12 -34.05
CA SER A 199 47.62 5.27 -34.67
C SER A 199 47.75 6.13 -35.94
N SER A 200 48.57 7.18 -35.87
CA SER A 200 49.61 7.60 -36.84
C SER A 200 50.31 8.83 -36.24
N ASN A 201 51.64 8.91 -36.08
CA ASN A 201 52.61 8.95 -37.16
C ASN A 201 54.01 8.53 -36.67
N SER A 202 54.66 7.76 -37.54
CA SER A 202 56.10 7.53 -37.61
C SER A 202 56.87 8.85 -37.73
N VAL A 203 57.89 9.04 -36.89
CA VAL A 203 58.96 10.02 -37.13
C VAL A 203 60.23 9.24 -37.42
N GLY A 204 60.65 9.27 -38.68
CA GLY A 204 61.98 8.83 -39.09
C GLY A 204 63.03 9.83 -38.62
N LEU A 205 64.16 9.32 -38.12
CA LEU A 205 65.38 10.09 -37.88
C LEU A 205 66.36 9.74 -38.99
N GLN A 206 66.69 10.74 -39.79
CA GLN A 206 68.01 10.92 -40.39
C GLN A 206 68.95 11.51 -39.34
#